data_AF-W4MCI9-F1
#
_entry.id   AF-W4MCI9-F1
#
_cell.length_a   1.000
_cell.length_b   1.000
_cell.length_c   1.000
_cell.angle_alpha   90.00
_cell.angle_beta   90.00
_cell.angle_gamma   90.00
#
_symmetry.space_group_name_H-M   'P 1'
#
loop_
_entity.id
_entity.type
_entity.pdbx_description
1 polymer ?
#
loop_
_entity_poly.entity_id
_entity_poly.type
_entity_poly.pdbx_seq_one_letter_code
_entity_poly.pdbx_strand_id
1 'polypeptide(L)'
;MRLIVHPEANVFPVTHGIPWLGFIVYPSHRRVKVRNVRNFSRRLQQRWRAFCHDDISFAEFDASVQGWINHVRYADTWGLRTQVLGRPLRKR
;
A
#
# COMPACT_ATOMS: atom_id res chain seq x y z
N MET A 1 10.68 -12.88 31.85
CA MET A 1 10.76 -11.76 30.89
C MET A 1 9.75 -10.69 31.27
N ARG A 2 10.15 -9.42 31.40
CA ARG A 2 9.24 -8.29 31.66
C ARG A 2 9.15 -7.44 30.40
N LEU A 3 7.94 -7.26 29.87
CA LEU A 3 7.70 -6.38 28.73
C LEU A 3 7.62 -4.94 29.23
N ILE A 4 8.30 -4.02 28.53
CA ILE A 4 8.29 -2.59 28.80
C ILE A 4 7.77 -1.89 27.53
N VAL A 5 6.94 -0.88 27.72
CA VAL A 5 6.40 -0.07 26.60
C VAL A 5 7.53 0.74 25.97
N HIS A 6 7.53 0.83 24.64
CA HIS A 6 8.50 1.61 23.88
C HIS A 6 8.45 3.09 24.30
N PRO A 7 9.59 3.76 24.54
CA PRO A 7 9.60 5.11 25.12
C PRO A 7 8.93 6.17 24.23
N GLU A 8 8.94 5.98 22.92
CA GLU A 8 8.30 6.86 21.92
C GLU A 8 6.81 6.54 21.69
N ALA A 9 6.22 5.64 22.50
CA ALA A 9 4.78 5.42 22.47
C ALA A 9 4.08 6.66 23.05
N ASN A 10 3.39 7.39 22.18
CA ASN A 10 2.68 8.61 22.55
C ASN A 10 1.16 8.38 22.51
N VAL A 11 0.43 8.99 23.45
CA VAL A 11 -1.03 9.07 23.43
C VAL A 11 -1.43 10.35 22.69
N PHE A 12 -2.36 10.23 21.74
CA PHE A 12 -2.88 11.37 21.00
C PHE A 12 -4.35 11.11 20.61
N PRO A 13 -5.15 12.16 20.39
CA PRO A 13 -6.56 12.00 20.04
C PRO A 13 -6.74 11.23 18.72
N VAL A 14 -7.69 10.28 18.70
CA VAL A 14 -8.00 9.44 17.54
C VAL A 14 -8.41 10.24 16.30
N THR A 15 -8.86 11.47 16.48
CA THR A 15 -9.23 12.42 15.42
C THR A 15 -8.04 12.85 14.56
N HIS A 16 -6.81 12.75 15.07
CA HIS A 16 -5.58 12.99 14.30
C HIS A 16 -5.20 11.80 13.41
N GLY A 17 -5.86 10.66 13.58
CA GLY A 17 -5.62 9.45 12.83
C GLY A 17 -4.48 8.62 13.41
N ILE A 18 -4.75 7.34 13.66
CA ILE A 18 -3.76 6.43 14.24
C ILE A 18 -3.01 5.68 13.12
N PRO A 19 -1.67 5.77 13.05
CA PRO A 19 -0.88 4.97 12.14
C PRO A 19 -0.92 3.49 12.54
N TRP A 20 -1.54 2.64 11.71
CA TRP A 20 -1.64 1.21 11.99
C TRP A 20 -1.55 0.37 10.71
N LEU A 21 -0.63 -0.61 10.69
CA LEU A 21 -0.42 -1.59 9.60
C LEU A 21 -0.43 -1.02 8.16
N GLY A 22 0.12 0.17 7.96
CA GLY A 22 0.17 0.81 6.62
C GLY A 22 -0.99 1.75 6.31
N PHE A 23 -1.94 1.89 7.24
CA PHE A 23 -3.06 2.83 7.19
C PHE A 23 -2.89 3.98 8.17
N ILE A 24 -3.74 4.97 8.02
CA ILE A 24 -4.09 5.97 9.03
C ILE A 24 -5.57 5.74 9.33
N VAL A 25 -5.88 5.35 10.56
CA VAL A 25 -7.22 4.98 11.00
C VAL A 25 -7.85 6.15 11.73
N TYR A 26 -8.99 6.61 11.24
CA TYR A 26 -9.85 7.60 11.88
C TYR A 26 -11.12 6.92 12.40
N PRO A 27 -11.89 7.58 13.28
CA PRO A 27 -13.18 7.06 13.73
C PRO A 27 -14.17 6.78 12.59
N SER A 28 -14.17 7.61 11.54
CA SER A 28 -15.12 7.50 10.41
C SER A 28 -14.60 6.75 9.19
N HIS A 29 -13.29 6.70 8.99
CA HIS A 29 -12.70 6.15 7.76
C HIS A 29 -11.25 5.72 7.97
N ARG A 30 -10.69 5.07 6.95
CA ARG A 30 -9.26 4.72 6.90
C ARG A 30 -8.66 5.27 5.62
N ARG A 31 -7.43 5.77 5.72
CA ARG A 31 -6.62 6.18 4.57
C ARG A 31 -5.39 5.29 4.47
N VAL A 32 -4.89 5.07 3.27
CA VAL A 32 -3.60 4.39 3.07
C VAL A 32 -2.46 5.39 3.28
N LYS A 33 -1.40 4.99 3.97
CA LYS A 33 -0.22 5.85 4.12
C LYS A 33 0.40 6.13 2.76
N VAL A 34 0.75 7.39 2.51
CA VAL A 34 1.41 7.83 1.26
C VAL A 34 2.64 6.98 0.92
N ARG A 35 3.43 6.59 1.93
CA ARG A 35 4.60 5.72 1.72
C ARG A 35 4.25 4.34 1.14
N ASN A 36 3.11 3.76 1.51
CA ASN A 36 2.66 2.48 0.96
C ASN A 36 2.33 2.64 -0.53
N VAL A 37 1.59 3.70 -0.89
CA VAL A 37 1.27 4.03 -2.29
C VAL A 37 2.52 4.25 -3.13
N ARG A 38 3.49 5.04 -2.63
CA ARG A 38 4.77 5.30 -3.32
C ARG A 38 5.56 4.00 -3.52
N ASN A 39 5.66 3.16 -2.49
CA ASN A 39 6.40 1.90 -2.56
C ASN A 39 5.73 0.92 -3.54
N PHE A 40 4.40 0.80 -3.50
CA PHE A 40 3.68 -0.04 -4.44
C PHE A 40 3.82 0.46 -5.88
N SER A 41 3.70 1.77 -6.12
CA SER A 41 3.83 2.34 -7.48
C SER A 41 5.21 2.02 -8.09
N ARG A 42 6.28 2.09 -7.29
CA ARG A 42 7.62 1.68 -7.72
C ARG A 42 7.70 0.19 -8.01
N ARG A 43 7.15 -0.64 -7.10
CA ARG A 43 7.14 -2.10 -7.24
C ARG A 43 6.32 -2.56 -8.45
N LEU A 44 5.21 -1.91 -8.74
CA LEU A 44 4.37 -2.17 -9.90
C LEU A 44 5.16 -1.99 -11.19
N GLN A 45 5.89 -0.87 -11.32
CA GLN A 45 6.75 -0.58 -12.47
C GLN A 45 7.89 -1.60 -12.60
N GLN A 46 8.50 -2.03 -11.49
CA GLN A 46 9.54 -3.05 -11.48
C GLN A 46 9.01 -4.42 -11.91
N ARG A 47 7.88 -4.86 -11.33
CA ARG A 47 7.23 -6.14 -11.67
C ARG A 47 6.75 -6.16 -13.12
N TRP A 48 6.23 -5.04 -13.62
CA TRP A 48 5.88 -4.89 -15.03
C TRP A 48 7.08 -5.09 -15.95
N ARG A 49 8.23 -4.51 -15.61
CA ARG A 49 9.47 -4.72 -16.37
C ARG A 49 9.93 -6.17 -16.31
N ALA A 50 9.91 -6.80 -15.14
CA ALA A 50 10.27 -8.21 -14.99
C ALA A 50 9.37 -9.10 -15.87
N PHE A 51 8.06 -8.85 -15.86
CA PHE A 51 7.11 -9.55 -16.75
C PHE A 51 7.44 -9.29 -18.23
N CYS A 52 7.75 -8.05 -18.60
CA CYS A 52 8.11 -7.66 -19.96
C CYS A 52 9.42 -8.26 -20.50
N HIS A 53 10.29 -8.75 -19.60
CA HIS A 53 11.56 -9.42 -19.90
C HIS A 53 11.48 -10.93 -19.66
N ASP A 54 10.28 -11.47 -19.41
CA ASP A 54 10.04 -12.89 -19.13
C ASP A 54 10.73 -13.40 -17.85
N ASP A 55 11.16 -12.52 -16.94
CA ASP A 55 11.74 -12.87 -15.64
C ASP A 55 10.69 -13.43 -14.66
N ILE A 56 9.43 -13.04 -14.83
CA ILE A 56 8.29 -13.54 -14.06
C ILE A 56 7.10 -13.81 -14.97
N SER A 57 6.26 -14.76 -14.59
CA SER A 57 5.00 -15.02 -15.28
C SER A 57 4.00 -13.87 -15.12
N PHE A 58 3.02 -13.80 -16.03
CA PHE A 58 1.89 -12.89 -15.86
C PHE A 58 1.12 -13.16 -14.55
N ALA A 59 0.99 -14.43 -14.15
CA ALA A 59 0.32 -14.81 -12.92
C ALA A 59 1.02 -14.23 -11.67
N GLU A 60 2.35 -14.21 -11.64
CA GLU A 60 3.12 -13.59 -10.54
C GLU A 60 3.04 -12.07 -10.54
N PHE A 61 2.95 -11.45 -11.72
CA PHE A 61 2.67 -10.03 -11.85
C PHE A 61 1.27 -9.69 -11.31
N ASP A 62 0.23 -10.37 -11.80
CA ASP A 62 -1.16 -10.16 -11.39
C ASP A 62 -1.34 -10.41 -9.88
N ALA A 63 -0.77 -11.49 -9.33
CA ALA A 63 -0.82 -11.76 -7.90
C ALA A 63 -0.24 -10.60 -7.05
N SER A 64 0.79 -9.90 -7.55
CA SER A 64 1.34 -8.70 -6.89
C SER A 64 0.34 -7.54 -6.86
N VAL A 65 -0.38 -7.35 -7.97
CA VAL A 65 -1.40 -6.32 -8.13
C VAL A 65 -2.61 -6.64 -7.25
N GLN A 66 -3.13 -7.86 -7.34
CA GLN A 66 -4.25 -8.33 -6.52
C GLN A 66 -3.94 -8.28 -5.03
N GLY A 67 -2.73 -8.67 -4.62
CA GLY A 67 -2.30 -8.60 -3.23
C GLY A 67 -2.33 -7.17 -2.67
N TRP A 68 -1.91 -6.19 -3.47
CA TRP A 68 -2.01 -4.78 -3.05
C TRP A 68 -3.44 -4.27 -3.05
N ILE A 69 -4.23 -4.58 -4.08
CA ILE A 69 -5.66 -4.24 -4.14
C ILE A 69 -6.38 -4.78 -2.90
N ASN A 70 -6.15 -6.05 -2.56
CA ASN A 70 -6.76 -6.70 -1.41
C ASN A 70 -6.32 -6.08 -0.08
N HIS A 71 -5.09 -5.59 0.02
CA HIS A 71 -4.66 -4.84 1.19
C HIS A 71 -5.37 -3.48 1.27
N VAL A 72 -5.33 -2.67 0.21
CA VAL A 72 -5.82 -1.29 0.27
C VAL A 72 -7.35 -1.18 0.27
N ARG A 73 -8.09 -2.22 -0.15
CA ARG A 73 -9.57 -2.23 -0.15
C ARG A 73 -10.20 -1.99 1.22
N TYR A 74 -9.45 -2.21 2.31
CA TYR A 74 -9.91 -1.94 3.68
C TYR A 74 -9.84 -0.45 4.09
N ALA A 75 -9.58 0.43 3.13
CA ALA A 75 -9.60 1.88 3.28
C ALA A 75 -10.37 2.53 2.13
N ASP A 76 -10.77 3.79 2.30
CA ASP A 76 -11.41 4.56 1.24
C ASP A 76 -10.39 4.88 0.14
N THR A 77 -10.36 4.01 -0.86
CA THR A 77 -9.25 3.92 -1.82
C THR A 77 -9.71 3.74 -3.27
N TRP A 78 -11.01 3.87 -3.56
CA TRP A 78 -11.52 3.68 -4.93
C TRP A 78 -10.81 4.61 -5.92
N GLY A 79 -10.86 5.92 -5.68
CA GLY A 79 -10.18 6.91 -6.52
C GLY A 79 -8.65 6.75 -6.53
N LEU A 80 -8.07 6.35 -5.39
CA LEU A 80 -6.63 6.08 -5.30
C LEU A 80 -6.21 4.90 -6.18
N ARG A 81 -6.97 3.80 -6.17
CA ARG A 81 -6.71 2.61 -6.99
C ARG A 81 -6.84 2.96 -8.47
N THR A 82 -7.88 3.69 -8.86
CA THR A 82 -8.05 4.16 -10.24
C THR A 82 -6.88 5.03 -10.69
N GLN A 83 -6.41 5.96 -9.84
CA GLN A 83 -5.27 6.80 -10.17
C GLN A 83 -3.95 6.02 -10.29
N VAL A 84 -3.71 5.05 -9.40
CA VAL A 84 -2.45 4.28 -9.41
C VAL A 84 -2.41 3.30 -10.58
N LEU A 85 -3.50 2.56 -10.81
CA LEU A 85 -3.57 1.52 -11.84
C LEU A 85 -3.88 2.07 -13.23
N GLY A 86 -4.49 3.25 -13.33
CA GLY A 86 -4.73 3.94 -14.60
C GLY A 86 -3.51 4.65 -15.19
N ARG A 87 -2.37 4.66 -14.47
CA ARG A 87 -1.12 5.23 -15.00
C ARG A 87 -0.50 4.29 -16.03
N PRO A 88 -0.02 4.82 -17.18
CA PRO A 88 0.65 3.99 -18.17
C PRO A 88 1.92 3.34 -17.59
N LEU A 89 2.03 2.02 -17.76
CA LEU A 89 3.24 1.26 -17.42
C LEU A 89 4.20 1.28 -18.61
N ARG A 90 5.45 1.67 -18.36
CA ARG A 90 6.47 1.78 -19.43
C ARG A 90 7.35 0.53 -19.48
N LYS A 91 7.71 0.07 -20.68
CA LYS A 91 8.60 -1.09 -20.86
C LYS A 91 10.10 -0.78 -20.71
N ARG A 92 10.51 0.49 -20.81
CA ARG A 92 11.92 0.93 -20.72
C ARG A 92 12.60 0.48 -19.45
#